data_AF-A0A225UNQ0-F1
#
_entry.id   AF-A0A225UNQ0-F1
#
_cell.length_a   1.000
_cell.length_b   1.000
_cell.length_c   1.000
_cell.angle_alpha   90.00
_cell.angle_beta   90.00
_cell.angle_gamma   90.00
#
_symmetry.space_group_name_H-M   'P 1'
#
loop_
_entity.id
_entity.type
_entity.pdbx_description
1 polymer ?
#
loop_
_entity_poly.entity_id
_entity_poly.type
_entity_poly.pdbx_seq_one_letter_code
_entity_poly.pdbx_strand_id
1 'polypeptide(L)'
;MALLKAFDQANVTRPRSIPRSTITDSVAVPVFQLDHELIRAISELVTRCNLSLTDTIRLWRGQTLSDPAPTKALSSEHIAWLLHDYELVEHLTRTVNEGVKHAFHVDGTPANTPVPNHTSAIKYHNALIRSIRDGQNTGSYLVTQHQDGIYTIAHLDVSKKVTQIRRSRYG
;
A
#
# COMPACT_ATOMS: atom_id res chain seq x y z
N MET A 1 -2.29 14.53 7.88
CA MET A 1 -3.55 14.01 8.46
C MET A 1 -3.45 12.49 8.55
N ALA A 2 -3.92 11.85 9.62
CA ALA A 2 -3.94 10.39 9.70
C ALA A 2 -5.12 9.80 8.89
N LEU A 3 -4.93 8.64 8.24
CA LEU A 3 -5.92 8.02 7.35
C LEU A 3 -7.31 7.84 8.00
N LEU A 4 -7.37 7.42 9.26
CA LEU A 4 -8.65 7.26 9.97
C LEU A 4 -9.40 8.59 10.14
N LYS A 5 -8.66 9.66 10.43
CA LYS A 5 -9.22 11.02 10.53
C LYS A 5 -9.72 11.53 9.17
N ALA A 6 -9.07 11.09 8.08
CA ALA A 6 -9.49 11.41 6.73
C ALA A 6 -10.86 10.83 6.40
N PHE A 7 -11.09 9.56 6.77
CA PHE A 7 -12.39 8.92 6.59
C PHE A 7 -13.48 9.68 7.35
N ASP A 8 -13.22 10.04 8.60
CA ASP A 8 -14.20 10.77 9.43
C ASP A 8 -14.53 12.15 8.83
N GLN A 9 -13.52 12.91 8.39
CA GLN A 9 -13.71 14.24 7.82
C GLN A 9 -14.43 14.20 6.47
N ALA A 10 -14.18 13.18 5.66
CA ALA A 10 -14.85 12.98 4.38
C ALA A 10 -16.23 12.30 4.52
N ASN A 11 -16.66 12.01 5.76
CA ASN A 11 -17.87 11.27 6.07
C ASN A 11 -17.95 9.90 5.35
N VAL A 12 -16.80 9.23 5.22
CA VAL A 12 -16.67 7.91 4.60
C VAL A 12 -16.72 6.84 5.69
N THR A 13 -17.54 5.83 5.49
CA THR A 13 -17.64 4.70 6.42
C THR A 13 -16.30 3.99 6.52
N ARG A 14 -15.75 3.89 7.75
CA ARG A 14 -14.50 3.19 8.00
C ARG A 14 -14.61 1.74 7.54
N PRO A 15 -13.56 1.20 6.87
CA PRO A 15 -13.59 -0.17 6.39
C PRO A 15 -13.64 -1.15 7.56
N ARG A 16 -14.51 -2.14 7.45
CA ARG A 16 -14.62 -3.23 8.43
C ARG A 16 -13.65 -4.34 8.04
N SER A 17 -13.18 -5.09 9.04
CA SER A 17 -12.40 -6.30 8.76
C SER A 17 -13.31 -7.33 8.11
N ILE A 18 -12.94 -7.79 6.92
CA ILE A 18 -13.62 -8.88 6.22
C ILE A 18 -12.77 -10.16 6.21
N PRO A 19 -13.40 -11.34 6.16
CA PRO A 19 -12.68 -12.61 6.07
C PRO A 19 -11.69 -12.62 4.91
N ARG A 20 -10.54 -13.23 5.15
CA ARG A 20 -9.47 -13.33 4.14
C ARG A 20 -9.80 -14.32 3.01
N SER A 21 -10.56 -15.35 3.34
CA SER A 21 -10.96 -16.43 2.43
C SER A 21 -12.22 -17.09 2.92
N THR A 22 -12.96 -17.70 2.00
CA THR A 22 -14.08 -18.59 2.28
C THR A 22 -13.71 -20.03 1.91
N ILE A 23 -14.25 -21.01 2.64
CA ILE A 23 -14.14 -22.42 2.28
C ILE A 23 -15.40 -22.78 1.49
N THR A 24 -15.25 -23.43 0.34
CA THR A 24 -16.36 -23.92 -0.49
C THR A 24 -16.54 -25.41 -0.28
N ASP A 25 -17.76 -25.87 -0.03
CA ASP A 25 -18.11 -27.24 0.43
C ASP A 25 -18.00 -28.33 -0.64
N SER A 26 -16.91 -28.42 -1.39
CA SER A 26 -16.72 -29.54 -2.33
C SER A 26 -15.28 -30.05 -2.40
N VAL A 27 -14.30 -29.20 -2.10
CA VAL A 27 -12.90 -29.56 -1.84
C VAL A 27 -12.40 -28.48 -0.90
N ALA A 28 -11.71 -28.82 0.19
CA ALA A 28 -11.24 -27.90 1.23
C ALA A 28 -10.16 -26.88 0.76
N VAL A 29 -10.31 -26.31 -0.43
CA VAL A 29 -9.44 -25.29 -1.01
C VAL A 29 -10.04 -23.91 -0.67
N PRO A 30 -9.29 -23.05 0.03
CA PRO A 30 -9.75 -21.71 0.35
C PRO A 30 -9.81 -20.85 -0.91
N VAL A 31 -10.94 -20.14 -1.09
CA VAL A 31 -11.10 -19.10 -2.10
C VAL A 31 -10.76 -17.77 -1.44
N PHE A 32 -9.67 -17.13 -1.87
CA PHE A 32 -9.21 -15.85 -1.30
C PHE A 32 -10.04 -14.70 -1.87
N GLN A 33 -10.24 -13.67 -1.04
CA GLN A 33 -10.98 -12.47 -1.41
C GLN A 33 -10.14 -11.23 -1.12
N LEU A 34 -10.27 -10.23 -2.00
CA LEU A 34 -9.70 -8.90 -1.76
C LEU A 34 -10.46 -8.20 -0.64
N ASP A 35 -9.82 -7.22 0.00
CA ASP A 35 -10.49 -6.36 0.96
C ASP A 35 -11.44 -5.37 0.28
N HIS A 36 -12.63 -5.83 -0.11
CA HIS A 36 -13.59 -4.99 -0.82
C HIS A 36 -14.11 -3.82 0.03
N GLU A 37 -14.17 -3.96 1.35
CA GLU A 37 -14.54 -2.85 2.25
C GLU A 37 -13.46 -1.77 2.28
N LEU A 38 -12.19 -2.18 2.39
CA LEU A 38 -11.07 -1.25 2.30
C LEU A 38 -10.99 -0.58 0.93
N ILE A 39 -11.14 -1.34 -0.15
CA ILE A 39 -11.14 -0.80 -1.52
C ILE A 39 -12.26 0.24 -1.67
N ARG A 40 -13.48 -0.10 -1.25
CA ARG A 40 -14.64 0.78 -1.31
C ARG A 40 -14.39 2.08 -0.53
N ALA A 41 -13.93 1.98 0.72
CA ALA A 41 -13.69 3.15 1.56
C ALA A 41 -12.59 4.07 0.97
N ILE A 42 -11.50 3.50 0.44
CA ILE A 42 -10.44 4.29 -0.17
C ILE A 42 -10.91 4.93 -1.47
N SER A 43 -11.58 4.19 -2.36
CA SER A 43 -12.14 4.74 -3.59
C SER A 43 -13.10 5.89 -3.30
N GLU A 44 -13.99 5.71 -2.32
CA GLU A 44 -14.93 6.75 -1.90
C GLU A 44 -14.21 7.99 -1.35
N LEU A 45 -13.17 7.80 -0.55
CA LEU A 45 -12.34 8.89 -0.03
C LEU A 45 -11.63 9.65 -1.16
N VAL A 46 -11.04 8.93 -2.11
CA VAL A 46 -10.37 9.53 -3.28
C VAL A 46 -11.35 10.38 -4.08
N THR A 47 -12.54 9.86 -4.35
CA THR A 47 -13.57 10.59 -5.09
C THR A 47 -14.08 11.80 -4.32
N ARG A 48 -14.44 11.66 -3.04
CA ARG A 48 -15.02 12.77 -2.24
C ARG A 48 -14.03 13.89 -1.97
N CYS A 49 -12.76 13.56 -1.77
CA CYS A 49 -11.72 14.55 -1.50
C CYS A 49 -10.95 14.98 -2.76
N ASN A 50 -11.33 14.48 -3.93
CA ASN A 50 -10.65 14.72 -5.21
C ASN A 50 -9.12 14.53 -5.11
N LEU A 51 -8.69 13.42 -4.50
CA LEU A 51 -7.28 13.18 -4.21
C LEU A 51 -6.54 12.73 -5.47
N SER A 52 -5.36 13.29 -5.70
CA SER A 52 -4.40 12.70 -6.65
C SER A 52 -3.91 11.35 -6.14
N LEU A 53 -3.37 10.50 -7.03
CA LEU A 53 -2.72 9.24 -6.63
C LEU A 53 -1.60 9.50 -5.62
N THR A 54 -0.80 10.55 -5.85
CA THR A 54 0.28 10.95 -4.94
C THR A 54 -0.24 11.30 -3.56
N ASP A 55 -1.29 12.10 -3.45
CA ASP A 55 -1.84 12.50 -2.16
C ASP A 55 -2.51 11.33 -1.44
N THR A 56 -3.13 10.43 -2.20
CA THR A 56 -3.68 9.18 -1.67
C THR A 56 -2.58 8.30 -1.07
N ILE A 57 -1.45 8.14 -1.76
CA ILE A 57 -0.29 7.38 -1.27
C ILE A 57 0.32 8.05 -0.04
N ARG A 58 0.47 9.38 -0.04
CA ARG A 58 0.97 10.14 1.12
C ARG A 58 0.09 9.94 2.34
N LEU A 59 -1.22 10.05 2.16
CA LEU A 59 -2.20 9.84 3.21
C LEU A 59 -2.16 8.41 3.75
N TRP A 60 -2.07 7.42 2.85
CA TRP A 60 -1.94 6.00 3.20
C TRP A 60 -0.68 5.72 4.03
N ARG A 61 0.44 6.33 3.66
CA ARG A 61 1.73 6.22 4.38
C ARG A 61 1.78 7.04 5.67
N GLY A 62 0.74 7.82 5.97
CA GLY A 62 0.73 8.72 7.12
C GLY A 62 1.74 9.86 7.01
N GLN A 63 2.09 10.29 5.78
CA GLN A 63 2.91 11.48 5.58
C GLN A 63 2.12 12.72 6.00
N THR A 64 2.76 13.58 6.77
CA THR A 64 2.18 14.81 7.30
C THR A 64 3.17 15.96 7.13
N LEU A 65 2.72 17.20 7.33
CA LEU A 65 3.63 18.36 7.30
C LEU A 65 4.71 18.28 8.38
N SER A 66 4.38 17.71 9.55
CA SER A 66 5.32 17.50 10.65
C SER A 66 6.22 16.27 10.48
N ASP A 67 5.84 15.34 9.62
CA ASP A 67 6.58 14.11 9.35
C ASP A 67 6.37 13.70 7.88
N PRO A 68 7.13 14.33 6.96
CA PRO A 68 6.98 14.13 5.52
C PRO A 68 7.63 12.84 5.02
N ALA A 69 8.45 12.18 5.85
CA ALA A 69 9.27 11.05 5.43
C ALA A 69 8.39 9.91 4.88
N PRO A 70 8.65 9.40 3.65
CA PRO A 70 7.82 8.37 3.04
C PRO A 70 7.96 7.00 3.70
N THR A 71 9.11 6.71 4.30
CA THR A 71 9.41 5.41 4.91
C THR A 71 9.50 5.56 6.42
N LYS A 72 8.37 5.33 7.11
CA LYS A 72 8.29 5.49 8.58
C LYS A 72 9.15 4.51 9.39
N ALA A 73 9.63 3.44 8.76
CA ALA A 73 10.52 2.48 9.38
C ALA A 73 11.98 2.97 9.48
N LEU A 74 12.34 4.00 8.71
CA LEU A 74 13.70 4.52 8.66
C LEU A 74 13.75 5.89 9.33
N SER A 75 14.71 6.07 10.24
CA SER A 75 15.03 7.35 10.87
C SER A 75 16.31 7.89 10.23
N SER A 76 16.22 9.11 9.69
CA SER A 76 17.37 9.81 9.12
C SER A 76 18.46 10.06 10.16
N GLU A 77 18.08 10.37 11.40
CA GLU A 77 19.01 10.55 12.51
C GLU A 77 19.76 9.26 12.84
N HIS A 78 19.06 8.13 12.92
CA HIS A 78 19.71 6.84 13.16
C HIS A 78 20.64 6.44 12.02
N ILE A 79 20.26 6.70 10.77
CA ILE A 79 21.10 6.39 9.60
C ILE A 79 22.36 7.26 9.60
N ALA A 80 22.22 8.56 9.87
CA ALA A 80 23.34 9.48 9.96
C ALA A 80 24.32 9.05 11.07
N TRP A 81 23.80 8.61 12.22
CA TRP A 81 24.63 8.13 13.34
C TRP A 81 25.30 6.78 13.06
N LEU A 82 24.54 5.79 12.58
CA LEU A 82 25.05 4.43 12.31
C LEU A 82 26.08 4.39 11.18
N LEU A 83 25.94 5.29 10.20
CA LEU A 83 26.75 5.31 8.98
C LEU A 83 27.58 6.60 8.86
N HIS A 84 27.96 7.23 9.97
CA HIS A 84 28.58 8.56 9.99
C HIS A 84 29.86 8.70 9.14
N ASP A 85 30.60 7.61 8.94
CA ASP A 85 31.82 7.58 8.09
C ASP A 85 31.58 6.93 6.71
N TYR A 86 30.34 6.60 6.37
CA TYR A 86 30.03 6.01 5.08
C TYR A 86 29.89 7.09 4.00
N GLU A 87 30.61 6.92 2.90
CA GLU A 87 30.68 7.87 1.79
C GLU A 87 29.30 8.32 1.26
N LEU A 88 28.30 7.44 1.27
CA LEU A 88 26.96 7.74 0.75
C LEU A 88 25.92 8.03 1.83
N VAL A 89 26.32 8.31 3.08
CA VAL A 89 25.38 8.55 4.20
C VAL A 89 24.41 9.70 3.91
N GLU A 90 24.87 10.77 3.26
CA GLU A 90 24.00 11.88 2.86
C GLU A 90 22.96 11.45 1.82
N HIS A 91 23.35 10.58 0.87
CA HIS A 91 22.44 10.09 -0.17
C HIS A 91 21.37 9.15 0.42
N LEU A 92 21.76 8.30 1.37
CA LEU A 92 20.83 7.46 2.12
C LEU A 92 19.88 8.31 2.96
N THR A 93 20.39 9.31 3.67
CA THR A 93 19.60 10.24 4.48
C THR A 93 18.58 10.99 3.63
N ARG A 94 18.99 11.47 2.44
CA ARG A 94 18.09 12.11 1.47
C ARG A 94 17.00 11.15 1.00
N THR A 95 17.37 9.91 0.66
CA THR A 95 16.42 8.88 0.21
C THR A 95 15.40 8.51 1.30
N VAL A 96 15.80 8.52 2.57
CA VAL A 96 14.91 8.25 3.70
C VAL A 96 13.91 9.39 3.89
N ASN A 97 14.38 10.64 3.79
CA ASN A 97 13.55 11.83 4.00
C ASN A 97 12.62 12.12 2.81
N GLU A 98 13.09 11.90 1.58
CA GLU A 98 12.40 12.32 0.36
C GLU A 98 11.84 11.15 -0.46
N GLY A 99 12.28 9.94 -0.17
CA GLY A 99 12.02 8.76 -0.99
C GLY A 99 13.00 8.64 -2.17
N VAL A 100 12.96 7.48 -2.84
CA VAL A 100 13.70 7.28 -4.08
C VAL A 100 13.01 8.07 -5.19
N LYS A 101 13.73 9.03 -5.77
CA LYS A 101 13.30 9.78 -6.96
C LYS A 101 14.08 9.24 -8.15
N HIS A 102 13.42 8.46 -8.99
CA HIS A 102 13.99 7.97 -10.23
C HIS A 102 13.02 8.22 -11.38
N ALA A 103 13.50 8.86 -12.45
CA ALA A 103 12.72 9.02 -13.66
C ALA A 103 12.90 7.77 -14.51
N PHE A 104 11.87 6.92 -14.56
CA PHE A 104 11.86 5.82 -15.52
C PHE A 104 11.70 6.42 -16.92
N HIS A 105 12.69 6.18 -17.79
CA HIS A 105 12.54 6.48 -19.20
C HIS A 105 11.78 5.31 -19.84
N VAL A 106 10.60 5.59 -20.37
CA VAL A 106 9.88 4.62 -21.19
C VAL A 106 10.20 4.95 -22.63
N ASP A 107 11.15 4.21 -23.20
CA ASP A 107 11.40 4.24 -24.64
C ASP A 107 10.22 3.59 -25.36
N GLY A 108 9.27 4.40 -25.83
CA GLY A 108 8.15 3.91 -26.63
C GLY A 108 6.88 4.75 -26.54
N THR A 109 5.99 4.56 -27.51
CA THR A 109 4.66 5.16 -27.53
C THR A 109 3.84 4.59 -26.36
N PRO A 110 3.20 5.42 -25.53
CA PRO A 110 2.30 4.92 -24.49
C PRO A 110 1.23 4.03 -25.14
N ALA A 111 1.21 2.75 -24.75
CA ALA A 111 0.22 1.81 -25.25
C ALA A 111 -1.15 2.23 -24.73
N ASN A 112 -2.03 2.64 -25.64
CA ASN A 112 -3.41 3.04 -25.32
C ASN A 112 -4.32 1.85 -24.99
N THR A 113 -3.79 0.63 -25.12
CA THR A 113 -4.49 -0.62 -24.85
C THR A 113 -3.89 -1.32 -23.63
N PRO A 114 -4.71 -1.77 -22.67
CA PRO A 114 -4.25 -2.60 -21.57
C PRO A 114 -3.51 -3.84 -22.10
N VAL A 115 -2.34 -4.13 -21.54
CA VAL A 115 -1.62 -5.37 -21.87
C VAL A 115 -2.45 -6.55 -21.36
N PRO A 116 -2.73 -7.58 -22.20
CA PRO A 116 -3.44 -8.76 -21.74
C PRO A 116 -2.75 -9.39 -20.54
N ASN A 117 -3.54 -9.87 -19.58
CA ASN A 117 -3.01 -10.58 -18.43
C ASN A 117 -2.21 -11.81 -18.90
N HIS A 118 -1.00 -11.97 -18.36
CA HIS A 118 -0.16 -13.13 -18.66
C HIS A 118 -0.88 -14.43 -18.28
N THR A 119 -0.72 -15.49 -19.08
CA THR A 119 -1.42 -16.78 -18.91
C THR A 119 -1.30 -17.36 -17.50
N SER A 120 -0.16 -17.13 -16.83
CA SER A 120 0.05 -17.55 -15.44
C SER A 120 -0.87 -16.84 -14.44
N ALA A 121 -1.16 -15.55 -14.61
CA ALA A 121 -2.05 -14.80 -13.73
C ALA A 121 -3.51 -15.29 -13.85
N ILE A 122 -3.91 -15.69 -15.06
CA ILE A 122 -5.22 -16.31 -15.32
C ILE A 122 -5.27 -17.70 -14.66
N LYS A 123 -4.24 -18.54 -14.90
CA LYS A 123 -4.17 -19.91 -14.36
C LYS A 123 -4.09 -19.96 -12.83
N TYR A 124 -3.38 -19.02 -12.22
CA TYR A 124 -3.15 -18.97 -10.77
C TYR A 124 -3.89 -17.82 -10.08
N HIS A 125 -5.08 -17.48 -10.59
CA HIS A 125 -5.88 -16.35 -10.13
C HIS A 125 -6.08 -16.34 -8.60
N ASN A 126 -6.45 -17.47 -7.99
CA ASN A 126 -6.66 -17.55 -6.54
C ASN A 126 -5.38 -17.26 -5.72
N ALA A 127 -4.22 -17.71 -6.22
CA ALA A 127 -2.92 -17.41 -5.59
C ALA A 127 -2.52 -15.95 -5.77
N LEU A 128 -2.87 -15.33 -6.91
CA LEU A 128 -2.69 -13.91 -7.14
C LEU A 128 -3.54 -13.08 -6.17
N ILE A 129 -4.84 -13.40 -6.02
CA ILE A 129 -5.71 -12.72 -5.07
C ILE A 129 -5.20 -12.87 -3.64
N ARG A 130 -4.70 -14.05 -3.26
CA ARG A 130 -4.04 -14.26 -1.96
C ARG A 130 -2.86 -13.30 -1.76
N SER A 131 -1.98 -13.20 -2.74
CA SER A 131 -0.80 -12.30 -2.69
C SER A 131 -1.22 -10.83 -2.57
N ILE A 132 -2.26 -10.43 -3.30
CA ILE A 132 -2.77 -9.05 -3.20
C ILE A 132 -3.38 -8.79 -1.82
N ARG A 133 -4.16 -9.74 -1.29
CA ARG A 133 -4.76 -9.67 0.04
C ARG A 133 -3.70 -9.62 1.14
N ASP A 134 -2.59 -10.35 0.99
CA ASP A 134 -1.41 -10.24 1.85
C ASP A 134 -0.86 -8.81 1.84
N GLY A 135 -0.62 -8.25 0.65
CA GLY A 135 -0.14 -6.88 0.51
C GLY A 135 -1.09 -5.84 1.11
N GLN A 136 -2.41 -6.01 1.01
CA GLN A 136 -3.37 -5.14 1.67
C GLN A 136 -3.25 -5.21 3.20
N ASN A 137 -3.10 -6.41 3.76
CA ASN A 137 -2.98 -6.63 5.20
C ASN A 137 -1.68 -6.05 5.79
N THR A 138 -0.57 -6.17 5.05
CA THR A 138 0.71 -5.57 5.48
C THR A 138 0.76 -4.06 5.23
N GLY A 139 -0.18 -3.53 4.44
CA GLY A 139 -0.20 -2.14 3.97
C GLY A 139 0.77 -1.87 2.81
N SER A 140 1.40 -2.93 2.27
CA SER A 140 2.31 -2.86 1.12
C SER A 140 1.55 -2.60 -0.17
N TYR A 141 0.30 -3.03 -0.32
CA TYR A 141 -0.51 -2.72 -1.50
C TYR A 141 -1.66 -1.79 -1.16
N LEU A 142 -1.79 -0.74 -1.96
CA LEU A 142 -2.98 0.09 -2.01
C LEU A 142 -3.78 -0.32 -3.24
N VAL A 143 -5.03 -0.72 -3.03
CA VAL A 143 -5.92 -1.13 -4.11
C VAL A 143 -7.09 -0.16 -4.16
N THR A 144 -7.34 0.40 -5.33
CA THR A 144 -8.46 1.31 -5.60
C THR A 144 -9.25 0.80 -6.79
N GLN A 145 -10.55 1.02 -6.78
CA GLN A 145 -11.44 0.68 -7.88
C GLN A 145 -11.66 1.91 -8.77
N HIS A 146 -11.50 1.71 -10.08
CA HIS A 146 -11.95 2.63 -11.13
C HIS A 146 -13.41 2.34 -11.51
N GLN A 147 -14.06 3.30 -12.15
CA GLN A 147 -15.49 3.25 -12.49
C GLN A 147 -15.88 2.04 -13.36
N ASP A 148 -14.94 1.40 -14.06
CA ASP A 148 -15.18 0.27 -14.97
C ASP A 148 -14.89 -1.12 -14.35
N GLY A 149 -14.78 -1.21 -13.02
CA GLY A 149 -14.44 -2.47 -12.34
C GLY A 149 -12.95 -2.87 -12.48
N ILE A 150 -12.13 -1.98 -13.04
CA ILE A 150 -10.67 -2.11 -13.09
C ILE A 150 -10.10 -1.71 -11.73
N TYR A 151 -9.23 -2.54 -11.16
CA TYR A 151 -8.51 -2.22 -9.95
C TYR A 151 -7.13 -1.66 -10.28
N THR A 152 -6.80 -0.50 -9.70
CA THR A 152 -5.44 0.01 -9.68
C THR A 152 -4.76 -0.46 -8.40
N ILE A 153 -3.64 -1.17 -8.57
CA ILE A 153 -2.80 -1.65 -7.48
C ILE A 153 -1.51 -0.84 -7.46
N ALA A 154 -1.31 -0.06 -6.40
CA ALA A 154 -0.02 0.59 -6.16
C ALA A 154 0.80 -0.30 -5.21
N HIS A 155 1.95 -0.79 -5.69
CA HIS A 155 2.97 -1.42 -4.86
C HIS A 155 3.67 -0.33 -4.05
N LEU A 156 3.37 -0.27 -2.77
CA LEU A 156 4.03 0.59 -1.83
C LEU A 156 5.14 -0.22 -1.21
N ASP A 157 6.37 0.18 -1.51
CA ASP A 157 7.56 -0.42 -0.91
C ASP A 157 7.61 0.01 0.57
N VAL A 158 6.78 -0.65 1.38
CA VAL A 158 6.70 -0.43 2.81
C VAL A 158 7.73 -1.37 3.40
N SER A 159 8.92 -0.84 3.70
CA SER A 159 9.82 -1.46 4.67
C SER A 159 8.96 -1.88 5.85
N LYS A 160 8.85 -3.20 6.02
CA LYS A 160 7.93 -3.93 6.89
C LYS A 160 7.49 -3.05 8.05
N LYS A 161 6.18 -2.80 8.19
CA LYS A 161 5.62 -2.33 9.47
C LYS A 161 6.13 -3.30 10.53
N VAL A 162 7.14 -2.88 11.30
CA VAL A 162 7.52 -3.57 12.53
C VAL A 162 6.33 -3.37 13.44
N THR A 163 5.39 -4.31 13.37
CA THR A 163 4.37 -4.45 14.39
C THR A 163 5.14 -4.86 15.63
N GLN A 164 5.44 -3.91 16.51
CA GLN A 164 5.84 -4.22 17.87
C GLN A 164 4.69 -5.03 18.48
N ILE A 165 4.83 -6.36 18.42
CA ILE A 165 4.07 -7.26 19.26
C ILE A 165 4.50 -6.91 20.68
N ARG A 166 3.66 -6.16 21.40
CA ARG A 166 3.75 -6.04 22.86
C ARG A 166 3.80 -7.47 23.40
N ARG A 167 4.94 -7.88 23.97
CA ARG A 167 4.99 -9.04 24.85
C ARG A 167 4.07 -8.72 26.02
N SER A 168 2.87 -9.29 25.99
CA SER A 168 2.05 -9.47 27.18
C SER A 168 2.83 -10.41 28.10
N ARG A 169 3.50 -9.84 29.11
CA ARG A 169 3.88 -10.61 30.28
C ARG A 169 2.58 -10.88 31.02
N TYR A 170 2.08 -12.11 30.94
CA TYR A 170 1.28 -12.65 32.03
C TYR A 170 2.27 -13.13 33.09
N GLY A 171 2.00 -12.71 34.33
CA GLY A 171 2.72 -13.17 35.52
C GLY A 171 2.33 -14.56 35.95
#